data_AF-A0A545T6R4-F1
#
_entry.id   AF-A0A545T6R4-F1
#
_cell.length_a   1.000
_cell.length_b   1.000
_cell.length_c   1.000
_cell.angle_alpha   90.00
_cell.angle_beta   90.00
_cell.angle_gamma   90.00
#
_symmetry.space_group_name_H-M   'P 1'
#
loop_
_entity.id
_entity.type
_entity.pdbx_description
1 polymer ?
#
loop_
_entity_poly.entity_id
_entity_poly.type
_entity_poly.pdbx_seq_one_letter_code
_entity_poly.pdbx_strand_id
1 'polypeptide(L)'
;MYPEEDAVINEVMLEIKAECPKAFDLINLDIENTKKNHEYYWSINRSLKWVAKEGMLIEKLNSSLERFDKALKIVFEKEIVGVWKGTADGTNETITLQINDDKTMRLVREWDDSDGEHEYQEYRSAPHAYRECNGLIVCDLWNGQRVTNIRVALFPNITHTKTMDGSMFMFQDEVKSFCMRVEFEYLKMVKK
;
A
#
# COMPACT_ATOMS: atom_id res chain seq x y z
N MET A 1 1.81 -14.57 4.58
CA MET A 1 2.96 -14.37 5.47
C MET A 1 4.20 -14.64 4.65
N TYR A 2 5.24 -13.82 4.79
CA TYR A 2 6.39 -13.73 3.89
C TYR A 2 7.64 -14.20 4.64
N PRO A 3 7.89 -15.52 4.72
CA PRO A 3 8.81 -16.07 5.71
C PRO A 3 10.25 -15.61 5.50
N GLU A 4 10.64 -15.36 4.26
CA GLU A 4 11.98 -14.91 3.90
C GLU A 4 12.18 -13.43 4.28
N GLU A 5 11.22 -12.57 3.96
CA GLU A 5 11.27 -11.15 4.27
C GLU A 5 11.13 -10.89 5.76
N ASP A 6 10.28 -11.64 6.45
CA ASP A 6 10.13 -11.60 7.91
C ASP A 6 11.42 -12.03 8.62
N ALA A 7 12.14 -13.03 8.07
CA ALA A 7 13.44 -13.44 8.60
C ALA A 7 14.48 -12.31 8.47
N VAL A 8 14.57 -11.65 7.31
CA VAL A 8 15.47 -10.51 7.10
C VAL A 8 15.15 -9.36 8.05
N ILE A 9 13.87 -9.00 8.22
CA ILE A 9 13.44 -7.95 9.14
C ILE A 9 13.89 -8.29 10.57
N ASN A 10 13.67 -9.53 11.02
CA ASN A 10 14.06 -9.96 12.36
C ASN A 10 15.59 -9.97 12.56
N GLU A 11 16.36 -10.43 11.57
CA GLU A 11 17.83 -10.39 11.62
C GLU A 11 18.35 -8.97 11.79
N VAL A 12 17.87 -8.02 10.99
CA VAL A 12 18.30 -6.62 11.09
C VAL A 12 17.91 -6.01 12.45
N MET A 13 16.73 -6.34 12.97
CA MET A 13 16.32 -5.88 14.31
C MET A 13 17.23 -6.45 15.42
N LEU A 14 17.70 -7.69 15.30
CA LEU A 14 18.66 -8.28 16.24
C LEU A 14 20.05 -7.62 16.14
N GLU A 15 20.50 -7.27 14.94
CA GLU A 15 21.75 -6.52 14.74
C GLU A 15 21.66 -5.12 15.37
N ILE A 16 20.55 -4.40 15.15
CA ILE A 16 20.31 -3.09 15.79
C ILE A 16 20.28 -3.24 17.31
N LYS A 17 19.68 -4.31 17.85
CA LYS A 17 19.68 -4.58 19.30
C LYS A 17 21.09 -4.76 19.86
N ALA A 18 21.96 -5.46 19.13
CA ALA A 18 23.32 -5.74 19.57
C ALA A 18 24.21 -4.48 19.52
N GLU A 19 24.11 -3.71 18.45
CA GLU A 19 25.02 -2.57 18.19
C GLU A 19 24.48 -1.25 18.75
N CYS A 20 23.15 -1.08 18.80
CA CYS A 20 22.46 0.17 19.14
C CYS A 20 21.20 -0.09 20.02
N PRO A 21 21.34 -0.64 21.24
CA PRO A 21 20.21 -1.10 22.06
C PRO A 21 19.18 0.00 22.37
N LYS A 22 19.60 1.26 22.54
CA LYS A 22 18.68 2.39 22.73
C LYS A 22 17.80 2.66 21.51
N ALA A 23 18.36 2.53 20.31
CA ALA A 23 17.60 2.67 19.07
C ALA A 23 16.61 1.51 18.93
N PHE A 24 17.06 0.29 19.26
CA PHE A 24 16.19 -0.88 19.30
C PHE A 24 14.99 -0.70 20.24
N ASP A 25 15.20 -0.22 21.47
CA ASP A 25 14.12 -0.05 22.45
C ASP A 25 13.05 0.93 21.96
N LEU A 26 13.45 2.02 21.28
CA LEU A 26 12.54 2.99 20.68
C LEU A 26 11.73 2.38 19.53
N ILE A 27 12.41 1.68 18.61
CA ILE A 27 11.71 1.00 17.51
C ILE A 27 10.76 -0.07 18.07
N ASN A 28 11.22 -0.86 19.05
CA ASN A 28 10.43 -1.96 19.60
C ASN A 28 9.19 -1.45 20.35
N LEU A 29 9.26 -0.30 21.01
CA LEU A 29 8.08 0.34 21.61
C LEU A 29 7.01 0.66 20.56
N ASP A 30 7.41 1.25 19.42
CA ASP A 30 6.50 1.55 18.32
C ASP A 30 5.95 0.27 17.67
N ILE A 31 6.77 -0.78 17.54
CA ILE A 31 6.36 -2.10 17.08
C ILE A 31 5.28 -2.69 17.99
N GLU A 32 5.50 -2.76 19.31
CA GLU A 32 4.51 -3.34 20.23
C GLU A 32 3.17 -2.59 20.16
N ASN A 33 3.21 -1.26 20.02
CA ASN A 33 2.02 -0.43 19.88
C ASN A 33 1.28 -0.63 18.54
N THR A 34 1.98 -1.11 17.51
CA THR A 34 1.46 -1.24 16.15
C THR A 34 1.34 -2.69 15.66
N LYS A 35 1.73 -3.68 16.48
CA LYS A 35 1.60 -5.12 16.20
C LYS A 35 0.19 -5.55 15.83
N LYS A 36 -0.82 -4.83 16.32
CA LYS A 36 -2.25 -5.08 16.03
C LYS A 36 -2.84 -4.09 15.03
N ASN A 37 -2.05 -3.12 14.57
CA ASN A 37 -2.50 -2.03 13.70
C ASN A 37 -2.10 -2.28 12.24
N HIS A 38 -2.76 -1.52 11.38
CA HIS A 38 -2.65 -1.53 9.93
C HIS A 38 -1.32 -1.07 9.35
N GLU A 39 -0.41 -0.61 10.21
CA GLU A 39 0.84 0.05 9.85
C GLU A 39 2.05 -0.72 10.36
N TYR A 40 1.97 -2.02 10.69
CA TYR A 40 3.09 -2.72 11.34
C TYR A 40 4.42 -2.52 10.61
N TYR A 41 4.50 -2.95 9.34
CA TYR A 41 5.67 -2.79 8.50
C TYR A 41 6.03 -1.31 8.25
N TRP A 42 5.02 -0.45 8.11
CA TRP A 42 5.20 1.00 7.93
C TRP A 42 5.77 1.70 9.16
N SER A 43 5.36 1.26 10.34
CA SER A 43 5.76 1.82 11.63
C SER A 43 7.18 1.41 11.96
N ILE A 44 7.58 0.17 11.67
CA ILE A 44 8.98 -0.24 11.75
C ILE A 44 9.84 0.66 10.86
N ASN A 45 9.47 0.82 9.58
CA ASN A 45 10.22 1.64 8.63
C ASN A 45 10.36 3.10 9.08
N ARG A 46 9.25 3.71 9.50
CA ARG A 46 9.21 5.09 10.00
C ARG A 46 10.07 5.26 11.25
N SER A 47 9.99 4.33 12.20
CA SER A 47 10.79 4.35 13.43
C SER A 47 12.28 4.24 13.11
N LEU A 48 12.64 3.31 12.20
CA LEU A 48 14.00 3.08 11.76
C LEU A 48 14.60 4.30 11.04
N LYS A 49 13.84 4.92 10.13
CA LYS A 49 14.24 6.18 9.48
C LYS A 49 14.37 7.33 10.47
N TRP A 50 13.50 7.39 11.47
CA TRP A 50 13.57 8.42 12.50
C TRP A 50 14.83 8.27 13.35
N VAL A 51 15.10 7.09 13.93
CA VAL A 51 16.32 6.88 14.73
C VAL A 51 17.61 7.03 13.89
N ALA A 52 17.56 6.71 12.60
CA ALA A 52 18.67 6.96 11.67
C ALA A 52 18.93 8.46 11.51
N LYS A 53 17.88 9.26 11.33
CA LYS A 53 17.96 10.72 11.19
C LYS A 53 18.48 11.39 12.46
N GLU A 54 18.14 10.85 13.63
CA GLU A 54 18.67 11.30 14.93
C GLU A 54 20.13 10.86 15.17
N GLY A 55 20.78 10.18 14.20
CA GLY A 55 22.17 9.77 14.30
C GLY A 55 22.41 8.62 15.29
N MET A 56 21.37 7.88 15.66
CA MET A 56 21.47 6.78 16.63
C MET A 56 22.02 5.49 16.02
N LEU A 57 21.96 5.35 14.69
CA LEU A 57 22.47 4.18 13.98
C LEU A 57 23.90 4.42 13.50
N ILE A 58 24.77 3.45 13.77
CA ILE A 58 26.17 3.49 13.33
C ILE A 58 26.31 3.10 11.85
N GLU A 59 27.32 3.65 11.15
CA GLU A 59 27.56 3.40 9.72
C GLU A 59 27.67 1.91 9.34
N LYS A 60 28.16 1.08 10.28
CA LYS A 60 28.30 -0.38 10.10
C LYS A 60 26.95 -1.07 9.79
N LEU A 61 25.83 -0.46 10.18
CA LEU A 61 24.49 -1.00 9.94
C LEU A 61 23.95 -0.67 8.53
N ASN A 62 24.61 0.18 7.74
CA ASN A 62 24.09 0.64 6.43
C ASN A 62 23.69 -0.53 5.49
N SER A 63 24.52 -1.57 5.40
CA SER A 63 24.20 -2.75 4.58
C SER A 63 22.99 -3.53 5.10
N SER A 64 22.77 -3.54 6.41
CA SER A 64 21.62 -4.17 7.05
C SER A 64 20.35 -3.36 6.85
N LEU A 65 20.44 -2.03 6.89
CA LEU A 65 19.32 -1.15 6.55
C LEU A 65 18.92 -1.28 5.07
N GLU A 66 19.89 -1.42 4.15
CA GLU A 66 19.59 -1.69 2.74
C GLU A 66 18.88 -3.03 2.53
N ARG A 67 19.26 -4.08 3.28
CA ARG A 67 18.57 -5.39 3.25
C ARG A 67 17.15 -5.26 3.79
N PHE A 68 16.98 -4.54 4.88
CA PHE A 68 15.67 -4.25 5.47
C PHE A 68 14.75 -3.53 4.47
N ASP A 69 15.23 -2.45 3.84
CA ASP A 69 14.46 -1.67 2.86
C ASP A 69 14.02 -2.53 1.66
N LYS A 70 14.90 -3.41 1.18
CA LYS A 70 14.56 -4.35 0.09
C LYS A 70 13.50 -5.35 0.51
N ALA A 71 13.63 -5.97 1.68
CA ALA A 71 12.64 -6.92 2.20
C ALA A 71 11.27 -6.26 2.38
N LEU A 72 11.25 -5.07 2.99
CA LEU A 72 10.03 -4.29 3.21
C LEU A 72 9.34 -3.92 1.90
N LYS A 73 10.11 -3.51 0.89
CA LYS A 73 9.57 -3.20 -0.44
C LYS A 73 8.88 -4.41 -1.06
N ILE A 74 9.45 -5.61 -0.91
CA ILE A 74 8.84 -6.83 -1.43
C ILE A 74 7.54 -7.16 -0.70
N VAL A 75 7.53 -7.10 0.64
CA VAL A 75 6.31 -7.29 1.45
C VAL A 75 5.22 -6.34 0.98
N PHE A 76 5.54 -5.06 0.84
CA PHE A 76 4.59 -4.06 0.39
C PHE A 76 4.06 -4.34 -1.02
N GLU A 77 4.96 -4.57 -1.99
CA GLU A 77 4.56 -4.86 -3.37
C GLU A 77 3.64 -6.08 -3.44
N LYS A 78 3.84 -7.09 -2.59
CA LYS A 78 3.00 -8.29 -2.55
C LYS A 78 1.67 -8.08 -1.80
N GLU A 79 1.61 -7.20 -0.82
CA GLU A 79 0.38 -6.99 -0.02
C GLU A 79 -0.65 -6.11 -0.73
N ILE A 80 -0.23 -5.26 -1.67
CA ILE A 80 -1.13 -4.36 -2.39
C ILE A 80 -1.79 -5.01 -3.61
N VAL A 81 -1.24 -6.13 -4.08
CA VAL A 81 -1.74 -6.86 -5.25
C VAL A 81 -3.05 -7.54 -4.91
N GLY A 82 -4.10 -7.14 -5.62
CA GLY A 82 -5.46 -7.53 -5.33
C GLY A 82 -6.47 -6.60 -5.99
N VAL A 83 -7.71 -6.79 -5.60
CA VAL A 83 -8.85 -5.96 -6.01
C VAL A 83 -9.30 -5.14 -4.81
N TRP A 84 -9.31 -3.82 -4.97
CA TRP A 84 -9.75 -2.83 -4.00
C TRP A 84 -11.10 -2.27 -4.46
N LYS A 85 -12.18 -2.55 -3.74
CA LYS A 85 -13.55 -2.18 -4.14
C LYS A 85 -14.21 -1.30 -3.10
N GLY A 86 -14.76 -0.17 -3.52
CA GLY A 86 -15.52 0.72 -2.64
C GLY A 86 -16.70 1.36 -3.37
N THR A 87 -17.68 1.84 -2.60
CA THR A 87 -18.75 2.69 -3.10
C THR A 87 -18.41 4.14 -2.75
N ALA A 88 -18.61 5.06 -3.69
CA ALA A 88 -18.34 6.47 -3.43
C ALA A 88 -19.42 7.07 -2.50
N ASP A 89 -18.97 7.82 -1.52
CA ASP A 89 -19.80 8.36 -0.45
C ASP A 89 -20.92 9.26 -1.02
N GLY A 90 -22.16 8.93 -0.66
CA GLY A 90 -23.33 9.72 -1.08
C GLY A 90 -23.74 9.51 -2.54
N THR A 91 -23.18 8.52 -3.23
CA THR A 91 -23.57 8.14 -4.60
C THR A 91 -23.85 6.64 -4.71
N ASN A 92 -24.34 6.20 -5.87
CA ASN A 92 -24.45 4.78 -6.24
C ASN A 92 -23.21 4.28 -7.03
N GLU A 93 -22.17 5.09 -7.14
CA GLU A 93 -20.98 4.76 -7.92
C GLU A 93 -20.11 3.74 -7.19
N THR A 94 -19.84 2.62 -7.84
CA THR A 94 -18.87 1.62 -7.42
C THR A 94 -17.54 1.86 -8.13
N ILE A 95 -16.45 1.88 -7.37
CA ILE A 95 -15.09 2.04 -7.86
C ILE A 95 -14.28 0.80 -7.49
N THR A 96 -13.69 0.16 -8.49
CA THR A 96 -12.88 -1.04 -8.34
C THR A 96 -11.49 -0.81 -8.92
N LEU A 97 -10.46 -0.78 -8.07
CA LEU A 97 -9.05 -0.72 -8.46
C LEU A 97 -8.41 -2.10 -8.31
N GLN A 98 -8.00 -2.70 -9.43
CA GLN A 98 -7.22 -3.93 -9.47
C GLN A 98 -5.74 -3.59 -9.68
N ILE A 99 -4.88 -4.11 -8.82
CA ILE A 99 -3.42 -4.07 -8.94
C ILE A 99 -2.93 -5.49 -9.20
N ASN A 100 -2.26 -5.71 -10.33
CA ASN A 100 -1.76 -7.02 -10.74
C ASN A 100 -0.31 -7.27 -10.26
N ASP A 101 0.10 -8.54 -10.23
CA ASP A 101 1.47 -8.97 -9.90
C ASP A 101 2.53 -8.34 -10.84
N ASP A 102 2.17 -8.13 -12.10
CA ASP A 102 3.03 -7.45 -13.09
C ASP A 102 3.04 -5.91 -12.96
N LYS A 103 2.41 -5.40 -11.90
CA LYS A 103 2.29 -3.98 -11.55
C LYS A 103 1.50 -3.16 -12.57
N THR A 104 0.77 -3.80 -13.47
CA THR A 104 -0.29 -3.15 -14.24
C THR A 104 -1.50 -2.94 -13.36
N MET A 105 -2.28 -1.90 -13.67
CA MET A 105 -3.49 -1.58 -12.91
C MET A 105 -4.68 -1.41 -13.84
N ARG A 106 -5.85 -1.73 -13.32
CA ARG A 106 -7.14 -1.52 -13.96
C ARG A 106 -8.07 -0.86 -12.94
N LEU A 107 -8.66 0.27 -13.31
CA LEU A 107 -9.69 0.94 -12.53
C LEU A 107 -10.99 0.85 -13.30
N VAL A 108 -12.04 0.38 -12.64
CA VAL A 108 -13.40 0.31 -13.16
C VAL A 108 -14.30 1.21 -12.32
N ARG A 109 -15.16 1.97 -12.99
CA ARG A 109 -16.23 2.76 -12.38
C ARG A 109 -17.55 2.30 -12.97
N GLU A 110 -18.53 2.07 -12.11
CA GLU A 110 -19.88 1.61 -12.47
C GLU A 110 -20.90 2.41 -11.67
N TRP A 111 -21.91 2.98 -12.31
CA TRP A 111 -23.00 3.71 -11.63
C TRP A 111 -24.26 3.69 -12.50
N ASP A 112 -25.42 3.93 -11.90
CA ASP A 112 -26.64 4.20 -12.67
C ASP A 112 -26.84 5.71 -12.78
N ASP A 113 -27.09 6.21 -13.98
CA ASP A 113 -27.30 7.63 -14.23
C ASP A 113 -28.70 8.11 -13.76
N SER A 114 -29.04 9.38 -14.04
CA SER A 114 -30.34 9.95 -13.64
C SER A 114 -31.53 9.33 -14.36
N ASP A 115 -31.31 8.70 -15.51
CA ASP A 115 -32.34 8.05 -16.32
C ASP A 115 -32.45 6.55 -16.00
N GLY A 116 -31.60 6.05 -15.10
CA GLY A 116 -31.52 4.66 -14.67
C GLY A 116 -30.74 3.77 -15.64
N GLU A 117 -30.00 4.35 -16.58
CA GLU A 117 -29.08 3.63 -17.46
C GLU A 117 -27.78 3.31 -16.70
N HIS A 118 -27.25 2.10 -16.93
CA HIS A 118 -26.02 1.65 -16.29
C HIS A 118 -24.80 2.14 -17.07
N GLU A 119 -24.00 2.97 -16.41
CA GLU A 119 -22.78 3.56 -16.94
C GLU A 119 -21.53 2.78 -16.51
N TYR A 120 -20.55 2.68 -17.41
CA TYR A 120 -19.31 1.94 -17.21
C TYR A 120 -18.11 2.71 -17.75
N GLN A 121 -17.06 2.87 -16.93
CA GLN A 121 -15.78 3.42 -17.36
C GLN A 121 -14.60 2.57 -16.91
N GLU A 122 -13.60 2.44 -17.78
CA GLU A 122 -12.37 1.71 -17.49
C GLU A 122 -11.13 2.56 -17.77
N TYR A 123 -10.18 2.50 -16.84
CA TYR A 123 -8.86 3.11 -16.96
C TYR A 123 -7.79 2.04 -16.72
N ARG A 124 -6.64 2.20 -17.37
CA ARG A 124 -5.51 1.28 -17.29
C ARG A 124 -4.21 2.02 -17.05
N SER A 125 -3.21 1.30 -16.57
CA SER A 125 -1.86 1.82 -16.45
C SER A 125 -0.83 0.88 -17.07
N ALA A 126 0.32 1.43 -17.43
CA ALA A 126 1.53 0.67 -17.69
C ALA A 126 2.07 0.11 -16.36
N PRO A 127 2.97 -0.88 -16.41
CA PRO A 127 3.69 -1.35 -15.23
C PRO A 127 4.35 -0.19 -14.49
N HIS A 128 4.37 -0.26 -13.16
CA HIS A 128 5.04 0.73 -12.29
C HIS A 128 4.48 2.16 -12.36
N ALA A 129 3.25 2.34 -12.81
CA ALA A 129 2.60 3.65 -12.88
C ALA A 129 2.03 4.15 -11.54
N TYR A 130 2.47 3.58 -10.41
CA TYR A 130 2.12 4.07 -9.08
C TYR A 130 3.36 4.47 -8.29
N ARG A 131 3.15 5.36 -7.32
CA ARG A 131 4.15 5.78 -6.33
C ARG A 131 3.65 5.41 -4.94
N GLU A 132 4.54 4.88 -4.13
CA GLU A 132 4.30 4.67 -2.70
C GLU A 132 4.89 5.85 -1.92
N CYS A 133 4.13 6.39 -0.98
CA CYS A 133 4.53 7.48 -0.10
C CYS A 133 3.92 7.31 1.31
N ASN A 134 4.71 6.82 2.27
CA ASN A 134 4.31 6.65 3.68
C ASN A 134 3.01 5.85 3.85
N GLY A 135 2.88 4.72 3.14
CA GLY A 135 1.68 3.90 3.19
C GLY A 135 0.52 4.40 2.33
N LEU A 136 0.69 5.50 1.60
CA LEU A 136 -0.22 5.93 0.54
C LEU A 136 0.27 5.40 -0.81
N ILE A 137 -0.63 4.85 -1.62
CA ILE A 137 -0.37 4.47 -3.00
C ILE A 137 -1.06 5.49 -3.90
N VAL A 138 -0.28 6.15 -4.75
CA VAL A 138 -0.80 7.08 -5.76
C VAL A 138 -0.63 6.45 -7.13
N CYS A 139 -1.73 6.10 -7.77
CA CYS A 139 -1.80 5.51 -9.09
C CYS A 139 -2.18 6.58 -10.11
N ASP A 140 -1.41 6.71 -11.18
CA ASP A 140 -1.81 7.47 -12.36
C ASP A 140 -2.29 6.47 -13.45
N LEU A 141 -3.55 6.56 -13.85
CA LEU A 141 -4.16 5.72 -14.87
C LEU A 141 -4.70 6.57 -16.03
N TRP A 142 -4.91 5.95 -17.19
CA TRP A 142 -5.46 6.61 -18.36
C TRP A 142 -6.53 5.76 -19.05
N ASN A 143 -7.42 6.43 -19.77
CA ASN A 143 -8.35 5.76 -20.67
C ASN A 143 -7.72 5.65 -22.07
N GLY A 144 -7.69 4.47 -22.67
CA GLY A 144 -7.10 4.28 -24.01
C GLY A 144 -7.91 4.92 -25.14
N GLN A 145 -9.20 5.21 -24.93
CA GLN A 145 -10.13 5.75 -25.93
C GLN A 145 -10.24 7.28 -25.89
N ARG A 146 -9.95 7.90 -24.74
CA ARG A 146 -9.92 9.36 -24.53
C ARG A 146 -8.67 9.68 -23.74
N VAL A 147 -7.87 10.66 -24.15
CA VAL A 147 -6.68 11.11 -23.39
C VAL A 147 -7.15 11.79 -22.09
N THR A 148 -7.52 10.98 -21.11
CA THR A 148 -8.01 11.39 -19.80
C THR A 148 -7.16 10.68 -18.77
N ASN A 149 -6.45 11.47 -17.97
CA ASN A 149 -5.64 10.97 -16.86
C ASN A 149 -6.48 11.01 -15.58
N ILE A 150 -6.45 9.91 -14.84
CA ILE A 150 -7.10 9.81 -13.53
C ILE A 150 -6.05 9.48 -12.50
N ARG A 151 -6.15 10.15 -11.35
CA ARG A 151 -5.31 9.85 -10.20
C ARG A 151 -6.13 9.17 -9.14
N VAL A 152 -5.64 8.04 -8.64
CA VAL A 152 -6.23 7.33 -7.51
C VAL A 152 -5.23 7.35 -6.37
N ALA A 153 -5.65 7.82 -5.20
CA ALA A 153 -4.91 7.68 -3.97
C ALA A 153 -5.57 6.60 -3.12
N LEU A 154 -4.86 5.50 -2.89
CA LEU A 154 -5.31 4.37 -2.08
C LEU A 154 -4.54 4.37 -0.77
N PHE A 155 -5.26 4.35 0.34
CA PHE A 155 -4.74 4.20 1.68
C PHE A 155 -5.06 2.79 2.19
N PRO A 156 -4.23 1.78 1.86
CA PRO A 156 -4.48 0.39 2.22
C PRO A 156 -4.25 0.16 3.71
N ASN A 157 -5.13 -0.61 4.33
CA ASN A 157 -4.95 -1.11 5.69
C ASN A 157 -4.43 -2.55 5.62
N ILE A 158 -3.13 -2.72 5.80
CA ILE A 158 -2.45 -4.01 5.68
C ILE A 158 -2.10 -4.51 7.09
N THR A 159 -3.03 -5.22 7.72
CA THR A 159 -2.83 -5.82 9.05
C THR A 159 -2.14 -7.19 8.99
N HIS A 160 -1.45 -7.57 10.07
CA HIS A 160 -0.88 -8.91 10.26
C HIS A 160 -1.95 -10.03 10.20
N THR A 161 -3.20 -9.73 10.57
CA THR A 161 -4.33 -10.68 10.56
C THR A 161 -5.26 -10.55 9.35
N LYS A 162 -4.94 -9.67 8.38
CA LYS A 162 -5.67 -9.50 7.11
C LYS A 162 -7.17 -9.23 7.28
N THR A 163 -7.47 -8.12 7.94
CA THR A 163 -8.81 -7.49 7.94
C THR A 163 -8.67 -6.18 7.18
N MET A 164 -9.46 -6.01 6.10
CA MET A 164 -9.17 -5.03 5.05
C MET A 164 -10.28 -4.00 4.91
N ASP A 165 -10.05 -2.85 5.53
CA ASP A 165 -10.78 -1.61 5.30
C ASP A 165 -9.76 -0.54 4.90
N GLY A 166 -9.73 -0.14 3.63
CA GLY A 166 -8.94 1.00 3.17
C GLY A 166 -9.80 2.22 2.87
N SER A 167 -9.16 3.29 2.40
CA SER A 167 -9.86 4.40 1.75
C SER A 167 -9.27 4.67 0.37
N MET A 168 -10.12 5.03 -0.59
CA MET A 168 -9.72 5.31 -1.96
C MET A 168 -10.30 6.64 -2.42
N PHE A 169 -9.45 7.46 -3.01
CA PHE A 169 -9.76 8.81 -3.47
C PHE A 169 -9.43 8.91 -4.95
N MET A 170 -10.44 9.16 -5.77
CA MET A 170 -10.30 9.24 -7.21
C MET A 170 -10.49 10.68 -7.68
N PHE A 171 -9.57 11.15 -8.51
CA PHE A 171 -9.52 12.51 -9.04
C PHE A 171 -9.42 12.46 -10.56
N GLN A 172 -10.45 12.96 -11.24
CA GLN A 172 -10.51 13.08 -12.69
C GLN A 172 -11.02 14.47 -13.06
N ASP A 173 -10.16 15.32 -13.61
CA ASP A 173 -10.49 16.72 -13.93
C ASP A 173 -11.16 17.44 -12.73
N GLU A 174 -12.40 17.91 -12.89
CA GLU A 174 -13.19 18.56 -11.81
C GLU A 174 -13.97 17.57 -10.94
N VAL A 175 -13.98 16.28 -11.29
CA VAL A 175 -14.74 15.22 -10.60
C VAL A 175 -13.89 14.55 -9.53
N LYS A 176 -14.48 14.35 -8.36
CA LYS A 176 -13.87 13.66 -7.22
C LYS A 176 -14.83 12.64 -6.65
N SER A 177 -14.34 11.41 -6.45
CA SER A 177 -15.09 10.35 -5.79
C SER A 177 -14.30 9.85 -4.58
N PHE A 178 -15.01 9.63 -3.48
CA PHE A 178 -14.44 9.30 -2.17
C PHE A 178 -15.03 7.98 -1.70
N CYS A 179 -14.22 6.93 -1.57
CA CYS A 179 -14.63 5.67 -0.95
C CYS A 179 -13.97 5.59 0.42
N MET A 180 -14.71 5.93 1.49
CA MET A 180 -14.15 5.89 2.85
C MET A 180 -13.93 4.48 3.36
N ARG A 181 -14.65 3.50 2.79
CA ARG A 181 -14.46 2.07 3.04
C ARG A 181 -14.23 1.35 1.73
N VAL A 182 -13.14 0.60 1.69
CA VAL A 182 -12.73 -0.19 0.53
C VAL A 182 -12.41 -1.60 1.01
N GLU A 183 -13.10 -2.56 0.43
CA GLU A 183 -12.90 -3.99 0.64
C GLU A 183 -11.75 -4.47 -0.26
N PHE A 184 -10.98 -5.43 0.23
CA PHE A 184 -9.90 -6.02 -0.54
C PHE A 184 -10.10 -7.51 -0.78
N GLU A 185 -9.85 -7.94 -2.01
CA GLU A 185 -9.85 -9.34 -2.43
C GLU A 185 -8.49 -9.71 -3.03
N TYR A 186 -7.85 -10.75 -2.50
CA TYR A 186 -6.62 -11.28 -3.10
C TYR A 186 -6.91 -11.88 -4.48
N LEU A 187 -6.06 -11.53 -5.45
CA LEU A 187 -5.95 -12.32 -6.68
C LEU A 187 -5.38 -13.68 -6.29
N LYS A 188 -6.19 -14.75 -6.42
CA LYS A 188 -5.70 -16.11 -6.21
C LYS A 188 -4.51 -16.34 -7.13
N MET A 189 -3.31 -16.39 -6.56
CA MET A 189 -2.13 -16.86 -7.28
C MET A 189 -2.41 -18.28 -7.74
N VAL A 190 -2.73 -18.45 -9.02
CA VAL A 190 -2.72 -19.78 -9.64
C VAL A 190 -1.25 -20.19 -9.65
N LYS A 191 -0.88 -21.06 -8.71
CA LYS A 191 0.42 -21.74 -8.78
C LYS A 191 0.48 -22.47 -10.12
N LYS A 192 1.31 -21.99 -11.03
CA LYS A 192 1.73 -22.75 -12.20
C LYS A 192 2.75 -23.79 -11.78
#